data_AF-A0A7J8EAE0-F1
#
_entry.id   AF-A0A7J8EAE0-F1
#
_cell.length_a   1.000
_cell.length_b   1.000
_cell.length_c   1.000
_cell.angle_alpha   90.00
_cell.angle_beta   90.00
_cell.angle_gamma   90.00
#
_symmetry.space_group_name_H-M   'P 1'
#
loop_
_entity.id
_entity.type
_entity.pdbx_description
1 polymer ?
#
loop_
_entity_poly.entity_id
_entity_poly.type
_entity_poly.pdbx_seq_one_letter_code
_entity_poly.pdbx_strand_id
1 'polypeptide(L)'
;MAAAAAAAAAAEQQSSNGPVKKSMREKAVERRNVNKEHNSNFKAGYIPIDEDRLHKTGLRGRKGNLAICVIILLFILAVINLIITLVIWAVIRIGPNGCDSMEFHESGLLRFKQVSDMGVIHPLYKSTVGGRRNENLVIIGNNQPIVFQQGTTKLSVEKNKTSITSDIGMQFFDPRTQNILFSTDYETHEFHLPSGVNTLNVQKASTERITSNATSDLNIKVDGRAIVRGNEGVFIMGKTIEFHMGGNMELKADIAMFIKTWKSIPDVNND
;
A
#
# COMPACT_ATOMS: atom_id res chain seq x y z
N MET A 1 82.18 -50.19 14.96
CA MET A 1 82.86 -51.33 14.31
C MET A 1 82.20 -52.59 14.85
N ALA A 2 81.62 -53.41 13.96
CA ALA A 2 81.21 -54.83 14.10
C ALA A 2 80.61 -55.30 15.46
N ALA A 3 79.32 -55.62 15.55
CA ALA A 3 78.67 -56.85 15.07
C ALA A 3 78.89 -58.08 15.98
N ALA A 4 77.75 -58.66 16.38
CA ALA A 4 77.47 -60.09 16.54
C ALA A 4 78.12 -60.87 17.70
N ALA A 5 77.28 -61.26 18.66
CA ALA A 5 77.03 -62.65 19.11
C ALA A 5 76.18 -62.56 20.39
N ALA A 6 74.85 -62.61 20.34
CA ALA A 6 74.04 -63.82 20.18
C ALA A 6 74.31 -64.89 21.27
N ALA A 7 73.27 -65.06 22.09
CA ALA A 7 72.82 -66.30 22.73
C ALA A 7 73.26 -66.63 24.16
N ALA A 8 72.27 -66.45 25.04
CA ALA A 8 71.76 -67.43 26.01
C ALA A 8 72.50 -67.60 27.35
N ALA A 9 71.89 -67.09 28.43
CA ALA A 9 71.32 -67.93 29.50
C ALA A 9 70.79 -67.08 30.68
N ALA A 10 69.72 -67.58 31.32
CA ALA A 10 69.12 -67.18 32.61
C ALA A 10 68.22 -65.91 32.57
N ALA A 11 66.90 -66.08 32.45
CA ALA A 11 65.94 -66.28 33.56
C ALA A 11 65.37 -64.91 34.02
N GLU A 12 64.08 -64.62 34.19
CA GLU A 12 62.82 -65.36 34.22
C GLU A 12 61.72 -64.28 34.44
N GLN A 13 60.53 -64.41 33.83
CA GLN A 13 59.19 -64.14 34.41
C GLN A 13 58.10 -63.81 33.35
N GLN A 14 57.31 -64.86 33.08
CA GLN A 14 55.84 -64.93 33.06
C GLN A 14 54.99 -63.94 32.24
N SER A 15 54.27 -64.48 31.24
CA SER A 15 52.79 -64.39 31.16
C SER A 15 52.27 -65.35 30.09
N SER A 16 51.62 -66.44 30.52
CA SER A 16 50.97 -67.44 29.68
C SER A 16 49.47 -67.44 29.92
N ASN A 17 48.66 -67.13 28.91
CA ASN A 17 47.23 -67.45 28.91
C ASN A 17 46.76 -67.76 27.48
N GLY A 18 46.76 -69.05 27.13
CA GLY A 18 46.06 -69.60 25.96
C GLY A 18 44.61 -69.98 26.31
N PRO A 19 43.72 -70.15 25.31
CA PRO A 19 42.29 -70.36 25.51
C PRO A 19 41.98 -71.74 26.13
N VAL A 20 41.16 -71.72 27.17
CA VAL A 20 40.69 -72.89 27.94
C VAL A 20 39.86 -73.81 27.03
N LYS A 21 40.30 -75.06 26.88
CA LYS A 21 39.57 -76.10 26.15
C LYS A 21 38.37 -76.57 27.00
N LYS A 22 37.15 -76.17 26.59
CA LYS A 22 35.89 -76.68 27.17
C LYS A 22 35.82 -78.22 27.09
N SER A 23 35.32 -78.82 28.16
CA SER A 23 35.22 -80.28 28.35
C SER A 23 34.26 -80.92 27.33
N MET A 24 34.54 -82.16 26.89
CA MET A 24 33.67 -82.92 25.98
C MET A 24 32.22 -83.03 26.50
N ARG A 25 32.04 -83.01 27.82
CA ARG A 25 30.72 -83.04 28.45
C ARG A 25 29.92 -81.75 28.20
N GLU A 26 30.60 -80.61 28.21
CA GLU A 26 30.03 -79.29 27.89
C GLU A 26 29.61 -79.23 26.42
N LYS A 27 30.47 -79.72 25.51
CA LYS A 27 30.16 -79.80 24.07
C LYS A 27 29.01 -80.75 23.76
N ALA A 28 28.86 -81.84 24.52
CA ALA A 28 27.76 -82.79 24.34
C ALA A 28 26.42 -82.22 24.83
N VAL A 29 26.41 -81.46 25.93
CA VAL A 29 25.21 -80.76 26.43
C VAL A 29 24.78 -79.65 25.46
N GLU A 30 25.73 -78.88 24.92
CA GLU A 30 25.46 -77.83 23.94
C GLU A 30 24.87 -78.42 22.65
N ARG A 31 25.42 -79.53 22.13
CA ARG A 31 24.83 -80.23 20.98
C ARG A 31 23.43 -80.80 21.26
N ARG A 32 23.13 -81.19 22.51
CA ARG A 32 21.81 -81.71 22.90
C ARG A 32 20.77 -80.59 23.06
N ASN A 33 21.19 -79.39 23.46
CA ASN A 33 20.32 -78.20 23.52
C ASN A 33 20.03 -77.65 22.12
N VAL A 34 21.05 -77.55 21.26
CA VAL A 34 20.87 -77.10 19.86
C VAL A 34 19.93 -78.05 19.09
N ASN A 35 20.05 -79.36 19.30
CA ASN A 35 19.14 -80.31 18.65
C ASN A 35 17.71 -80.32 19.22
N LYS A 36 17.50 -79.71 20.40
CA LYS A 36 16.18 -79.47 20.99
C LYS A 36 15.52 -78.20 20.45
N GLU A 37 16.32 -77.19 20.10
CA GLU A 37 15.87 -75.92 19.51
C GLU A 37 15.53 -76.05 18.01
N HIS A 38 16.16 -76.98 17.29
CA HIS A 38 15.90 -77.17 15.86
C HIS A 38 14.81 -78.20 15.51
N ASN A 39 14.14 -78.83 16.50
CA ASN A 39 13.06 -79.80 16.27
C ASN A 39 11.68 -79.32 16.76
N SER A 40 11.32 -78.09 16.43
CA SER A 40 9.97 -77.57 16.58
C SER A 40 9.60 -76.70 15.39
N ASN A 41 9.61 -77.29 14.19
CA ASN A 41 9.24 -76.60 12.95
C ASN A 41 7.76 -76.78 12.55
N PHE A 42 6.85 -77.12 13.47
CA PHE A 42 5.40 -77.13 13.17
C PHE A 42 4.54 -76.92 14.44
N LYS A 43 4.67 -75.76 15.07
CA LYS A 43 3.58 -75.16 15.85
C LYS A 43 3.80 -73.64 15.90
N ALA A 44 2.95 -72.90 15.19
CA ALA A 44 2.95 -71.44 15.26
C ALA A 44 2.74 -71.00 16.71
N GLY A 45 3.77 -70.44 17.32
CA GLY A 45 3.76 -70.05 18.72
C GLY A 45 5.05 -69.36 19.10
N TYR A 46 4.99 -68.02 19.07
CA TYR A 46 5.84 -67.06 19.78
C TYR A 46 7.31 -67.45 19.99
N ILE A 47 8.18 -66.93 19.13
CA ILE A 47 9.63 -66.89 19.36
C ILE A 47 9.88 -65.81 20.42
N PRO A 48 10.44 -66.11 21.61
CA PRO A 48 10.88 -65.07 22.53
C PRO A 48 12.02 -64.30 21.85
N ILE A 49 11.72 -63.06 21.47
CA ILE A 49 12.69 -62.14 20.92
C ILE A 49 13.46 -61.58 22.11
N ASP A 50 14.71 -62.00 22.32
CA ASP A 50 15.62 -61.33 23.25
C ASP A 50 15.90 -59.92 22.73
N GLU A 51 15.20 -58.93 23.29
CA GLU A 51 15.24 -57.53 22.89
C GLU A 51 16.67 -56.99 22.93
N ASP A 52 17.48 -57.42 23.91
CA ASP A 52 18.88 -57.02 24.11
C ASP A 52 19.81 -57.26 22.91
N ARG A 53 19.56 -58.31 22.10
CA ARG A 53 20.37 -58.57 20.89
C ARG A 53 19.91 -57.77 19.68
N LEU A 54 18.65 -57.33 19.66
CA LEU A 54 18.09 -56.55 18.55
C LEU A 54 18.59 -55.10 18.55
N HIS A 55 18.95 -54.57 19.74
CA HIS A 55 19.62 -53.27 19.87
C HIS A 55 21.06 -53.27 19.31
N LYS A 56 21.67 -54.46 19.17
CA LYS A 56 23.05 -54.61 18.68
C LYS A 56 23.13 -54.73 17.15
N THR A 57 22.07 -55.21 16.50
CA THR A 57 21.92 -55.17 15.04
C THR A 57 21.19 -53.88 14.66
N GLY A 58 21.94 -52.81 14.40
CA GLY A 58 21.51 -51.41 14.22
C GLY A 58 20.49 -51.10 13.11
N LEU A 59 19.43 -51.88 12.93
CA LEU A 59 18.41 -51.71 11.90
C LEU A 59 17.21 -50.85 12.35
N ARG A 60 16.99 -50.65 13.66
CA ARG A 60 15.87 -49.84 14.19
C ARG A 60 16.28 -48.46 14.71
N GLY A 61 17.54 -48.25 15.09
CA GLY A 61 18.04 -46.96 15.61
C GLY A 61 18.26 -45.87 14.56
N ARG A 62 18.58 -46.23 13.30
CA ARG A 62 18.90 -45.26 12.24
C ARG A 62 17.68 -44.45 11.76
N LYS A 63 16.48 -45.04 11.80
CA LYS A 63 15.22 -44.34 11.46
C LYS A 63 14.78 -43.37 12.56
N GLY A 64 15.00 -43.73 13.82
CA GLY A 64 14.79 -42.85 14.97
C GLY A 64 15.71 -41.62 14.94
N ASN A 65 16.98 -41.81 14.62
CA ASN A 65 17.94 -40.70 14.53
C ASN A 65 17.61 -39.72 13.38
N LEU A 66 17.06 -40.21 12.25
CA LEU A 66 16.58 -39.35 11.18
C LEU A 66 15.33 -38.57 11.60
N ALA A 67 14.38 -39.22 12.29
CA ALA A 67 13.21 -38.54 12.85
C ALA A 67 13.62 -37.45 13.87
N ILE A 68 14.58 -37.74 14.75
CA ILE A 68 15.15 -36.76 15.69
C ILE A 68 15.82 -35.61 14.94
N CYS A 69 16.58 -35.88 13.88
CA CYS A 69 17.19 -34.86 13.04
C CYS A 69 16.15 -33.93 12.41
N VAL A 70 15.05 -34.50 11.88
CA VAL A 70 13.94 -33.72 11.31
C VAL A 70 13.23 -32.89 12.38
N ILE A 71 13.02 -33.45 13.58
CA ILE A 71 12.43 -32.71 14.72
C ILE A 71 13.32 -31.53 15.12
N ILE A 72 14.63 -31.73 15.21
CA ILE A 72 15.58 -30.65 15.52
C ILE A 72 15.56 -29.58 14.42
N LEU A 73 15.50 -29.97 13.15
CA LEU A 73 15.43 -29.02 12.04
C LEU A 73 14.12 -28.20 12.09
N LEU A 74 12.99 -28.85 12.34
CA LEU A 74 11.70 -28.17 12.55
C LEU A 74 11.73 -27.25 13.78
N PHE A 75 12.40 -27.67 14.85
CA PHE A 75 12.57 -26.84 16.04
C PHE A 75 13.42 -25.60 15.76
N ILE A 76 14.53 -25.75 15.03
CA ILE A 76 15.36 -24.62 14.60
C ILE A 76 14.53 -23.67 13.72
N LEU A 77 13.75 -24.20 12.78
CA LEU A 77 12.88 -23.40 11.92
C LEU A 77 11.82 -22.65 12.73
N ALA A 78 11.21 -23.31 13.72
CA ALA A 78 10.27 -22.69 14.64
C ALA A 78 10.93 -21.59 15.49
N VAL A 79 12.16 -21.81 15.97
CA VAL A 79 12.94 -20.81 16.73
C VAL A 79 13.30 -19.62 15.84
N ILE A 80 13.71 -19.84 14.59
CA ILE A 80 13.98 -18.74 13.65
C ILE A 80 12.70 -17.93 13.40
N ASN A 81 11.57 -18.58 13.17
CA ASN A 81 10.28 -17.90 12.99
C ASN A 81 9.86 -17.15 14.27
N LEU A 82 10.12 -17.70 15.46
CA LEU A 82 9.87 -17.04 16.73
C LEU A 82 10.76 -15.79 16.89
N ILE A 83 12.04 -15.88 16.53
CA ILE A 83 12.96 -14.73 16.58
C ILE A 83 12.51 -13.66 15.58
N ILE A 84 12.16 -14.03 14.35
CA ILE A 84 11.67 -13.08 13.34
C ILE A 84 10.40 -12.36 13.84
N THR A 85 9.45 -13.10 14.40
CA THR A 85 8.22 -12.50 14.94
C THR A 85 8.51 -11.57 16.12
N LEU A 86 9.41 -11.94 17.03
CA LEU A 86 9.85 -11.05 18.12
C LEU A 86 10.57 -9.79 17.62
N VAL A 87 11.42 -9.93 16.60
CA VAL A 87 12.11 -8.79 15.98
C VAL A 87 11.10 -7.86 15.32
N ILE A 88 10.13 -8.38 14.57
CA ILE A 88 9.05 -7.57 13.97
C ILE A 88 8.27 -6.85 15.07
N TRP A 89 7.89 -7.55 16.13
CA TRP A 89 7.16 -6.98 17.26
C TRP A 89 7.96 -5.86 17.96
N ALA A 90 9.25 -6.06 18.18
CA ALA A 90 10.15 -5.08 18.79
C ALA A 90 10.43 -3.87 17.88
N VAL A 91 10.59 -4.08 16.58
CA VAL A 91 10.88 -3.02 15.59
C VAL A 91 9.64 -2.16 15.32
N ILE A 92 8.46 -2.77 15.17
CA ILE A 92 7.21 -2.03 14.97
C ILE A 92 6.73 -1.40 16.31
N ARG A 93 7.30 -1.82 17.45
CA ARG A 93 6.94 -1.34 18.79
C ARG A 93 5.42 -1.39 19.01
N ILE A 94 4.84 -2.54 18.72
CA ILE A 94 3.41 -2.77 18.88
C ILE A 94 3.13 -2.96 20.38
N GLY A 95 2.58 -1.92 21.02
CA GLY A 95 2.07 -1.98 22.38
C GLY A 95 0.58 -2.37 22.44
N PRO A 96 0.03 -2.58 23.65
CA PRO A 96 -1.38 -2.92 23.86
C PRO A 96 -2.37 -1.88 23.29
N ASN A 97 -1.93 -0.63 23.16
CA ASN A 97 -2.74 0.49 22.69
C ASN A 97 -2.43 0.89 21.23
N GLY A 98 -1.62 0.11 20.50
CA GLY A 98 -1.29 0.35 19.09
C GLY A 98 0.21 0.35 18.79
N CYS A 99 0.59 1.04 17.73
CA CYS A 99 1.98 1.22 17.29
C CYS A 99 2.48 2.62 17.69
N ASP A 100 3.77 2.78 17.96
CA ASP A 100 4.36 4.10 18.27
C ASP A 100 4.00 5.17 17.21
N SER A 101 3.88 4.75 15.95
CA SER A 101 3.53 5.60 14.81
C SER A 101 2.02 5.76 14.57
N MET A 102 1.18 4.86 15.10
CA MET A 102 -0.25 4.78 14.78
C MET A 102 -1.10 4.28 15.95
N GLU A 103 -2.14 5.03 16.29
CA GLU A 103 -3.05 4.75 17.41
C GLU A 103 -4.48 4.54 16.88
N PHE A 104 -5.12 3.48 17.36
CA PHE A 104 -6.53 3.20 17.08
C PHE A 104 -7.35 3.59 18.30
N HIS A 105 -8.27 4.52 18.13
CA HIS A 105 -9.26 4.82 19.17
C HIS A 105 -10.44 3.84 19.08
N GLU A 106 -11.07 3.57 20.22
CA GLU A 106 -12.30 2.76 20.31
C GLU A 106 -13.45 3.33 19.47
N SER A 107 -13.45 4.65 19.21
CA SER A 107 -14.41 5.32 18.34
C SER A 107 -14.22 5.01 16.84
N GLY A 108 -13.26 4.16 16.47
CA GLY A 108 -12.90 3.87 15.08
C GLY A 108 -12.02 4.93 14.41
N LEU A 109 -11.50 5.90 15.17
CA LEU A 109 -10.60 6.93 14.66
C LEU A 109 -9.18 6.37 14.55
N LEU A 110 -8.60 6.48 13.36
CA LEU A 110 -7.20 6.17 13.11
C LEU A 110 -6.35 7.43 13.23
N ARG A 111 -5.41 7.43 14.17
CA ARG A 111 -4.50 8.57 14.40
C ARG A 111 -3.07 8.21 14.01
N PHE A 112 -2.49 9.02 13.14
CA PHE A 112 -1.06 8.99 12.83
C PHE A 112 -0.32 9.93 13.77
N LYS A 113 0.70 9.41 14.46
CA LYS A 113 1.53 10.17 15.42
C LYS A 113 2.78 10.75 14.77
N GLN A 114 3.21 10.18 13.65
CA GLN A 114 4.39 10.56 12.89
C GLN A 114 4.03 10.94 11.45
N VAL A 115 4.94 11.64 10.76
CA VAL A 115 4.84 11.89 9.32
C VAL A 115 4.71 10.55 8.62
N SER A 116 3.62 10.38 7.89
CA SER A 116 3.28 9.13 7.22
C SER A 116 3.14 9.40 5.73
N ASP A 117 3.79 8.57 4.92
CA ASP A 117 3.62 8.63 3.48
C ASP A 117 2.29 8.01 3.09
N MET A 118 1.50 8.76 2.33
CA MET A 118 0.15 8.41 1.94
C MET A 118 0.05 8.55 0.43
N GLY A 119 -0.20 7.45 -0.27
CA GLY A 119 -0.44 7.48 -1.72
C GLY A 119 -1.88 7.90 -2.02
N VAL A 120 -2.74 6.91 -2.21
CA VAL A 120 -4.16 7.11 -2.45
C VAL A 120 -4.95 6.72 -1.22
N ILE A 121 -5.73 7.65 -0.70
CA ILE A 121 -6.65 7.50 0.42
C ILE A 121 -8.04 7.36 -0.18
N HIS A 122 -8.77 6.32 0.24
CA HIS A 122 -10.15 6.08 -0.15
C HIS A 122 -11.07 6.25 1.07
N PRO A 123 -11.53 7.48 1.35
CA PRO A 123 -12.46 7.70 2.46
C PRO A 123 -13.77 6.94 2.20
N LEU A 124 -14.22 6.17 3.19
CA LEU A 124 -15.56 5.58 3.17
C LEU A 124 -16.62 6.68 3.28
N TYR A 125 -17.86 6.37 2.90
CA TYR A 125 -18.97 7.31 2.98
C TYR A 125 -19.07 7.95 4.38
N LYS A 126 -19.16 9.29 4.44
CA LYS A 126 -19.13 10.11 5.68
C LYS A 126 -17.84 10.03 6.53
N SER A 127 -16.75 9.53 5.98
CA SER A 127 -15.44 9.59 6.66
C SER A 127 -14.90 11.01 6.64
N THR A 128 -14.21 11.38 7.72
CA THR A 128 -13.57 12.70 7.83
C THR A 128 -12.06 12.51 7.98
N VAL A 129 -11.30 13.42 7.37
CA VAL A 129 -9.85 13.51 7.54
C VAL A 129 -9.56 14.91 8.06
N GLY A 130 -8.83 15.00 9.16
CA GLY A 130 -8.64 16.27 9.87
C GLY A 130 -7.36 16.30 10.69
N GLY A 131 -6.98 17.51 11.07
CA GLY A 131 -5.86 17.76 11.99
C GLY A 131 -6.28 17.57 13.45
N ARG A 132 -5.34 17.71 14.37
CA ARG A 132 -5.67 17.72 15.81
C ARG A 132 -6.35 19.02 16.19
N ARG A 133 -6.95 19.03 17.38
CA ARG A 133 -7.53 20.24 17.96
C ARG A 133 -6.48 21.36 17.98
N ASN A 134 -6.80 22.48 17.33
CA ASN A 134 -5.93 23.66 17.19
C ASN A 134 -4.63 23.41 16.40
N GLU A 135 -4.54 22.31 15.66
CA GLU A 135 -3.42 22.04 14.75
C GLU A 135 -3.93 21.95 13.32
N ASN A 136 -3.21 22.58 12.39
CA ASN A 136 -3.53 22.47 10.98
C ASN A 136 -3.21 21.06 10.48
N LEU A 137 -4.09 20.50 9.65
CA LEU A 137 -3.75 19.30 8.87
C LEU A 137 -2.77 19.70 7.78
N VAL A 138 -1.54 19.18 7.84
CA VAL A 138 -0.50 19.46 6.86
C VAL A 138 -0.41 18.28 5.89
N ILE A 139 -0.75 18.52 4.62
CA ILE A 139 -0.66 17.54 3.52
C ILE A 139 0.36 18.06 2.52
N ILE A 140 1.36 17.26 2.19
CA ILE A 140 2.47 17.67 1.31
C ILE A 140 2.74 16.58 0.28
N GLY A 141 2.45 16.88 -1.00
CA GLY A 141 2.78 15.99 -2.13
C GLY A 141 4.09 16.37 -2.82
N ASN A 142 5.24 16.10 -2.20
CA ASN A 142 6.54 16.55 -2.73
C ASN A 142 6.97 15.82 -4.02
N ASN A 143 7.05 14.48 -3.96
CA ASN A 143 7.51 13.64 -5.07
C ASN A 143 6.36 12.94 -5.79
N GLN A 144 5.29 12.64 -5.05
CA GLN A 144 4.07 12.04 -5.57
C GLN A 144 2.86 12.79 -5.00
N PRO A 145 1.77 12.90 -5.76
CA PRO A 145 0.53 13.50 -5.27
C PRO A 145 -0.08 12.65 -4.16
N ILE A 146 -0.54 13.30 -3.10
CA ILE A 146 -1.45 12.66 -2.14
C ILE A 146 -2.87 12.81 -2.67
N VAL A 147 -3.55 11.69 -2.87
CA VAL A 147 -4.87 11.67 -3.51
C VAL A 147 -5.92 11.15 -2.55
N PHE A 148 -6.96 11.94 -2.29
CA PHE A 148 -8.20 11.47 -1.68
C PHE A 148 -9.20 11.20 -2.80
N GLN A 149 -9.66 9.95 -2.92
CA GLN A 149 -10.58 9.54 -3.98
C GLN A 149 -11.78 8.79 -3.42
N GLN A 150 -12.97 9.30 -3.74
CA GLN A 150 -14.25 8.67 -3.47
C GLN A 150 -15.09 8.66 -4.75
N GLY A 151 -15.21 7.47 -5.36
CA GLY A 151 -15.86 7.33 -6.66
C GLY A 151 -15.14 8.18 -7.72
N THR A 152 -15.89 9.12 -8.32
CA THR A 152 -15.39 10.07 -9.32
C THR A 152 -14.85 11.37 -8.71
N THR A 153 -15.13 11.63 -7.44
CA THR A 153 -14.61 12.81 -6.75
C THR A 153 -13.18 12.57 -6.27
N LYS A 154 -12.28 13.50 -6.61
CA LYS A 154 -10.84 13.41 -6.36
C LYS A 154 -10.30 14.74 -5.83
N LEU A 155 -9.62 14.72 -4.69
CA LEU A 155 -8.77 15.80 -4.18
C LEU A 155 -7.31 15.34 -4.28
N SER A 156 -6.50 16.08 -5.04
CA SER A 156 -5.08 15.78 -5.27
C SER A 156 -4.23 16.94 -4.80
N VAL A 157 -3.29 16.66 -3.90
CA VAL A 157 -2.33 17.64 -3.38
C VAL A 157 -0.94 17.30 -3.92
N GLU A 158 -0.43 18.15 -4.80
CA GLU A 158 0.92 18.13 -5.37
C GLU A 158 1.74 19.31 -4.80
N LYS A 159 3.06 19.29 -5.00
CA LYS A 159 4.00 20.28 -4.45
C LYS A 159 3.59 21.74 -4.67
N ASN A 160 3.07 22.05 -5.86
CA ASN A 160 2.71 23.41 -6.27
C ASN A 160 1.26 23.53 -6.75
N LYS A 161 0.44 22.49 -6.56
CA LYS A 161 -0.90 22.43 -7.13
C LYS A 161 -1.82 21.63 -6.22
N THR A 162 -2.96 22.21 -5.89
CA THR A 162 -4.09 21.45 -5.33
C THR A 162 -5.17 21.38 -6.40
N SER A 163 -5.60 20.18 -6.74
CA SER A 163 -6.64 19.94 -7.75
C SER A 163 -7.81 19.23 -7.09
N ILE A 164 -9.02 19.74 -7.30
CA ILE A 164 -10.24 19.09 -6.85
C ILE A 164 -11.11 18.84 -8.09
N THR A 165 -11.62 17.63 -8.21
CA THR A 165 -12.46 17.17 -9.33
C THR A 165 -13.69 16.50 -8.74
N SER A 166 -14.88 16.89 -9.17
CA SER A 166 -16.15 16.29 -8.78
C SER A 166 -17.13 16.39 -9.93
N ASP A 167 -18.02 15.42 -10.07
CA ASP A 167 -19.04 15.40 -11.13
C ASP A 167 -20.26 16.26 -10.80
N ILE A 168 -20.61 16.38 -9.51
CA ILE A 168 -21.84 17.03 -9.05
C ILE A 168 -21.56 18.49 -8.67
N GLY A 169 -20.44 18.73 -7.98
CA GLY A 169 -20.06 20.04 -7.49
C GLY A 169 -19.24 19.95 -6.21
N MET A 170 -18.78 21.10 -5.72
CA MET A 170 -17.92 21.21 -4.56
C MET A 170 -18.35 22.40 -3.73
N GLN A 171 -18.41 22.22 -2.42
CA GLN A 171 -18.78 23.27 -1.48
C GLN A 171 -17.71 23.44 -0.42
N PHE A 172 -17.32 24.68 -0.16
CA PHE A 172 -16.53 25.06 0.99
C PHE A 172 -17.43 25.84 1.91
N PHE A 173 -17.52 25.40 3.15
CA PHE A 173 -18.30 26.06 4.19
C PHE A 173 -17.44 26.20 5.45
N ASP A 174 -17.74 27.22 6.25
CA ASP A 174 -17.14 27.34 7.57
C ASP A 174 -17.77 26.29 8.51
N PRO A 175 -16.98 25.37 9.09
CA PRO A 175 -17.51 24.33 9.96
C PRO A 175 -18.17 24.85 11.24
N ARG A 176 -17.86 26.08 11.69
CA ARG A 176 -18.42 26.65 12.93
C ARG A 176 -19.78 27.29 12.69
N THR A 177 -19.88 28.09 11.63
CA THR A 177 -21.10 28.82 11.30
C THR A 177 -22.01 28.05 10.35
N GLN A 178 -21.50 26.97 9.72
CA GLN A 178 -22.16 26.24 8.63
C GLN A 178 -22.48 27.13 7.42
N ASN A 179 -21.85 28.31 7.34
CA ASN A 179 -22.04 29.22 6.21
C ASN A 179 -21.21 28.78 5.02
N ILE A 180 -21.85 28.73 3.86
CA ILE A 180 -21.20 28.39 2.59
C ILE A 180 -20.34 29.57 2.14
N LEU A 181 -19.04 29.35 2.03
CA LEU A 181 -18.06 30.33 1.57
C LEU A 181 -17.89 30.28 0.05
N PHE A 182 -18.01 29.09 -0.53
CA PHE A 182 -17.92 28.86 -1.97
C PHE A 182 -18.70 27.60 -2.33
N SER A 183 -19.37 27.60 -3.48
CA SER A 183 -20.03 26.42 -4.03
C SER A 183 -19.88 26.39 -5.54
N THR A 184 -19.69 25.19 -6.10
CA THR A 184 -19.85 24.90 -7.51
C THR A 184 -21.07 24.01 -7.77
N ASP A 185 -21.92 23.81 -6.77
CA ASP A 185 -23.21 23.13 -6.96
C ASP A 185 -24.14 24.10 -7.70
N TYR A 186 -24.37 23.81 -8.97
CA TYR A 186 -25.02 24.68 -9.96
C TYR A 186 -26.41 24.15 -10.31
N GLU A 187 -27.38 24.24 -9.40
CA GLU A 187 -28.78 24.07 -9.84
C GLU A 187 -29.21 25.21 -10.80
N THR A 188 -28.53 26.37 -10.80
CA THR A 188 -28.89 27.56 -11.60
C THR A 188 -27.92 27.93 -12.73
N HIS A 189 -26.83 27.18 -12.96
CA HIS A 189 -25.79 27.49 -13.97
C HIS A 189 -25.13 28.89 -13.85
N GLU A 190 -25.32 29.62 -12.75
CA GLU A 190 -24.76 30.96 -12.58
C GLU A 190 -23.62 30.99 -11.55
N PHE A 191 -22.41 31.36 -11.99
CA PHE A 191 -21.28 31.58 -11.10
C PHE A 191 -21.44 32.93 -10.39
N HIS A 192 -21.91 32.91 -9.15
CA HIS A 192 -21.95 34.10 -8.31
C HIS A 192 -20.61 34.30 -7.60
N LEU A 193 -20.05 35.51 -7.74
CA LEU A 193 -18.91 35.92 -6.92
C LEU A 193 -19.34 36.01 -5.45
N PRO A 194 -18.49 35.62 -4.48
CA PRO A 194 -18.78 35.79 -3.06
C PRO A 194 -19.14 37.24 -2.72
N SER A 195 -20.03 37.44 -1.75
CA SER A 195 -20.46 38.78 -1.32
C SER A 195 -19.26 39.65 -0.93
N GLY A 196 -19.13 40.82 -1.57
CA GLY A 196 -18.01 41.76 -1.37
C GLY A 196 -16.92 41.68 -2.45
N VAL A 197 -16.95 40.68 -3.34
CA VAL A 197 -16.03 40.60 -4.48
C VAL A 197 -16.62 41.36 -5.67
N ASN A 198 -16.13 42.57 -5.88
CA ASN A 198 -16.58 43.45 -6.97
C ASN A 198 -15.70 43.37 -8.23
N THR A 199 -14.53 42.73 -8.15
CA THR A 199 -13.56 42.70 -9.25
C THR A 199 -12.91 41.32 -9.32
N LEU A 200 -12.97 40.72 -10.51
CA LEU A 200 -12.33 39.44 -10.81
C LEU A 200 -11.09 39.70 -11.67
N ASN A 201 -9.90 39.42 -11.12
CA ASN A 201 -8.64 39.50 -11.87
C ASN A 201 -8.22 38.09 -12.31
N VAL A 202 -8.27 37.83 -13.61
CA VAL A 202 -7.96 36.52 -14.20
C VAL A 202 -7.07 36.67 -15.42
N GLN A 203 -6.12 35.74 -15.60
CA GLN A 203 -5.28 35.68 -16.80
C GLN A 203 -5.99 35.04 -17.99
N LYS A 204 -6.91 34.10 -17.73
CA LYS A 204 -7.70 33.39 -18.73
C LYS A 204 -9.03 32.98 -18.11
N ALA A 205 -10.12 33.28 -18.81
CA ALA A 205 -11.45 32.78 -18.49
C ALA A 205 -11.97 31.94 -19.67
N SER A 206 -12.64 30.83 -19.36
CA SER A 206 -13.33 29.99 -20.35
C SER A 206 -14.76 29.81 -19.85
N THR A 207 -15.70 30.43 -20.54
CA THR A 207 -17.13 30.39 -20.19
C THR A 207 -17.94 30.43 -21.48
N GLU A 208 -19.17 29.94 -21.42
CA GLU A 208 -20.12 29.98 -22.52
C GLU A 208 -20.69 31.39 -22.71
N ARG A 209 -20.92 32.12 -21.62
CA ARG A 209 -21.55 33.44 -21.64
C ARG A 209 -20.90 34.39 -20.64
N ILE A 210 -20.73 35.63 -21.07
CA ILE A 210 -20.39 36.76 -20.23
C ILE A 210 -21.51 37.79 -20.40
N THR A 211 -22.18 38.17 -19.31
CA THR A 211 -23.30 39.12 -19.33
C THR A 211 -23.18 40.09 -18.16
N SER A 212 -23.68 41.31 -18.34
CA SER A 212 -23.87 42.24 -17.24
C SER A 212 -25.05 41.80 -16.37
N ASN A 213 -25.10 42.33 -15.15
CA ASN A 213 -26.29 42.25 -14.31
C ASN A 213 -27.41 43.08 -14.97
N ALA A 214 -28.67 42.79 -14.63
CA ALA A 214 -29.82 43.60 -15.03
C ALA A 214 -29.77 45.04 -14.48
N THR A 215 -29.04 45.27 -13.39
CA THR A 215 -29.03 46.55 -12.66
C THR A 215 -27.68 47.27 -12.66
N SER A 216 -26.62 46.64 -13.18
CA SER A 216 -25.27 47.20 -13.16
C SER A 216 -24.47 46.86 -14.41
N ASP A 217 -23.59 47.77 -14.81
CA ASP A 217 -22.75 47.59 -15.97
C ASP A 217 -21.66 46.54 -15.76
N LEU A 218 -21.32 45.82 -16.83
CA LEU A 218 -20.14 44.96 -16.88
C LEU A 218 -18.98 45.75 -17.47
N ASN A 219 -17.90 45.92 -16.69
CA ASN A 219 -16.69 46.57 -17.16
C ASN A 219 -15.55 45.54 -17.29
N ILE A 220 -15.08 45.33 -18.53
CA ILE A 220 -13.95 44.46 -18.82
C ILE A 220 -12.75 45.36 -19.11
N LYS A 221 -11.77 45.38 -18.20
CA LYS A 221 -10.51 46.12 -18.35
C LYS A 221 -9.38 45.15 -18.64
N VAL A 222 -8.51 45.53 -19.56
CA VAL A 222 -7.32 44.74 -19.92
C VAL A 222 -6.14 45.70 -20.03
N ASP A 223 -5.04 45.42 -19.33
CA ASP A 223 -3.86 46.29 -19.29
C ASP A 223 -3.06 46.31 -20.60
N GLY A 224 -3.34 45.39 -21.51
CA GLY A 224 -2.66 45.28 -22.81
C GLY A 224 -3.56 44.72 -23.89
N ARG A 225 -3.46 43.40 -24.16
CA ARG A 225 -4.19 42.75 -25.25
C ARG A 225 -5.35 41.91 -24.74
N ALA A 226 -6.56 42.27 -25.17
CA ALA A 226 -7.74 41.42 -25.02
C ALA A 226 -7.86 40.47 -26.24
N ILE A 227 -8.10 39.18 -26.00
CA ILE A 227 -8.38 38.21 -27.06
C ILE A 227 -9.65 37.46 -26.68
N VAL A 228 -10.68 37.55 -27.53
CA VAL A 228 -11.91 36.78 -27.40
C VAL A 228 -11.93 35.72 -28.51
N ARG A 229 -12.10 34.45 -28.13
CA ARG A 229 -12.12 33.30 -29.04
C ARG A 229 -13.24 32.36 -28.64
N GLY A 230 -13.97 31.85 -29.61
CA GLY A 230 -14.93 30.76 -29.43
C GLY A 230 -14.73 29.71 -30.52
N ASN A 231 -14.84 28.43 -30.13
CA ASN A 231 -14.68 27.31 -31.08
C ASN A 231 -15.76 27.33 -32.17
N GLU A 232 -16.95 27.85 -31.85
CA GLU A 232 -18.11 27.96 -32.75
C GLU A 232 -18.37 29.40 -33.21
N GLY A 233 -17.46 30.32 -32.89
CA GLY A 233 -17.60 31.75 -33.15
C GLY A 233 -17.83 32.59 -31.89
N VAL A 234 -18.02 33.89 -32.10
CA VAL A 234 -18.22 34.88 -31.03
C VAL A 234 -19.43 35.73 -31.41
N PHE A 235 -20.41 35.81 -30.51
CA PHE A 235 -21.62 36.62 -30.69
C PHE A 235 -21.60 37.79 -29.72
N ILE A 236 -21.66 39.01 -30.25
CA ILE A 236 -21.76 40.24 -29.46
C ILE A 236 -23.17 40.78 -29.67
N MET A 237 -23.95 40.86 -28.60
CA MET A 237 -25.31 41.37 -28.63
C MET A 237 -25.42 42.58 -27.72
N GLY A 238 -26.10 43.61 -28.18
CA GLY A 238 -26.38 44.81 -27.42
C GLY A 238 -27.42 45.65 -28.15
N LYS A 239 -28.10 46.52 -27.41
CA LYS A 239 -29.01 47.52 -28.02
C LYS A 239 -28.23 48.45 -28.94
N THR A 240 -27.03 48.83 -28.50
CA THR A 240 -26.06 49.62 -29.26
C THR A 240 -24.69 48.96 -29.07
N ILE A 241 -23.95 48.81 -30.16
CA ILE A 241 -22.56 48.34 -30.14
C ILE A 241 -21.71 49.47 -30.70
N GLU A 242 -20.86 50.04 -29.87
CA GLU A 242 -19.97 51.15 -30.23
C GLU A 242 -18.52 50.71 -30.07
N PHE A 243 -17.72 50.98 -31.11
CA PHE A 243 -16.29 50.72 -31.10
C PHE A 243 -15.55 52.04 -31.21
N HIS A 244 -14.91 52.46 -30.12
CA HIS A 244 -14.03 53.63 -30.09
C HIS A 244 -12.57 53.16 -30.10
N MET A 245 -11.80 53.60 -31.10
CA MET A 245 -10.40 53.24 -31.25
C MET A 245 -9.54 54.48 -31.43
N GLY A 246 -8.44 54.56 -30.68
CA GLY A 246 -7.44 55.64 -30.84
C GLY A 246 -6.50 55.44 -32.04
N GLY A 247 -6.49 54.24 -32.64
CA GLY A 247 -5.72 53.90 -33.83
C GLY A 247 -6.60 53.25 -34.90
N ASN A 248 -6.01 52.36 -35.71
CA ASN A 248 -6.69 51.74 -36.84
C ASN A 248 -7.58 50.56 -36.42
N MET A 249 -8.80 50.50 -36.97
CA MET A 249 -9.66 49.32 -36.94
C MET A 249 -9.45 48.47 -38.20
N GLU A 250 -9.15 47.18 -38.03
CA GLU A 250 -9.07 46.22 -39.13
C GLU A 250 -10.10 45.12 -38.92
N LEU A 251 -10.95 44.91 -39.92
CA LEU A 251 -11.92 43.82 -39.97
C LEU A 251 -11.53 42.89 -41.11
N LYS A 252 -11.24 41.63 -40.79
CA LYS A 252 -10.84 40.60 -41.77
C LYS A 252 -11.76 39.39 -41.65
N ALA A 253 -12.22 38.89 -42.79
CA ALA A 253 -12.95 37.65 -42.90
C ALA A 253 -12.34 36.81 -44.03
N ASP A 254 -12.16 35.51 -43.80
CA ASP A 254 -11.54 34.61 -44.79
C ASP A 254 -12.51 34.22 -45.91
N ILE A 255 -13.81 34.12 -45.60
CA ILE A 255 -14.85 33.71 -46.56
C ILE A 255 -15.70 34.91 -46.99
N ALA A 256 -16.39 35.56 -46.06
CA ALA A 256 -17.30 36.65 -46.36
C ALA A 256 -17.54 37.56 -45.16
N MET A 257 -17.85 38.83 -45.43
CA MET A 257 -18.30 39.81 -44.45
C MET A 257 -19.62 40.44 -44.92
N PHE A 258 -20.61 40.49 -44.03
CA PHE A 258 -21.91 41.11 -44.31
C PHE A 258 -22.18 42.21 -43.28
N ILE A 259 -22.47 43.42 -43.77
CA ILE A 259 -22.94 44.53 -42.96
C ILE A 259 -24.35 44.83 -43.42
N LYS A 260 -25.33 44.65 -42.53
CA LYS A 260 -26.75 44.92 -42.81
C LYS A 260 -27.23 46.02 -41.89
N THR A 261 -27.87 47.03 -42.46
CA THR A 261 -28.57 48.08 -41.73
C THR A 261 -30.05 48.00 -42.04
N TRP A 262 -30.88 48.19 -41.01
CA TRP A 262 -32.33 48.26 -41.15
C TRP A 262 -32.77 49.63 -40.66
N LYS A 263 -33.50 50.37 -41.50
CA LYS A 263 -34.14 51.63 -41.10
C LYS A 263 -35.63 51.32 -40.90
N SER A 264 -36.14 51.53 -39.69
CA SER A 264 -37.60 51.52 -39.51
C SER A 264 -38.17 52.69 -40.29
N ILE A 265 -38.98 52.40 -41.30
CA ILE A 265 -39.78 53.42 -41.98
C ILE A 265 -40.89 53.79 -40.98
N PRO A 266 -41.01 55.04 -40.53
CA PRO A 266 -42.13 55.43 -39.70
C PRO A 266 -43.41 55.25 -40.50
N ASP A 267 -44.41 54.60 -39.91
CA ASP A 267 -45.75 54.52 -40.49
C ASP A 267 -46.28 55.94 -40.70
N VAL A 268 -46.37 56.34 -41.96
CA VAL A 268 -47.05 57.57 -42.37
C VAL A 268 -48.53 57.20 -42.53
N ASN A 269 -49.35 57.75 -41.63
CA ASN A 269 -50.82 57.84 -41.62
C ASN A 269 -51.59 56.79 -40.78
N ASN A 270 -52.26 57.27 -39.72
CA ASN A 270 -53.66 57.67 -39.84
C ASN A 270 -54.03 58.61 -38.69
N ASP A 271 -54.34 59.86 -39.05
CA ASP A 271 -55.18 60.75 -38.25
C ASP A 271 -56.61 60.20 -38.14
#